data_AF-M0MKM5-F1
#
_entry.id   AF-M0MKM5-F1
#
_cell.length_a   1.000
_cell.length_b   1.000
_cell.length_c   1.000
_cell.angle_alpha   90.00
_cell.angle_beta   90.00
_cell.angle_gamma   90.00
#
_symmetry.space_group_name_H-M   'P 1'
#
loop_
_entity.id
_entity.type
_entity.pdbx_description
1 polymer ?
#
loop_
_entity_poly.entity_id
_entity_poly.type
_entity_poly.pdbx_seq_one_letter_code
_entity_poly.pdbx_strand_id
1 'polypeptide(L)' 'MAAAPERRLSTDHPRLEQVSTRVVFVGSPATCENCGREIETGSRHKRLLFRTDASTISTFEEFATCDTACLESFVATR' A
#
# COMPACT_ATOMS: atom_id res chain seq x y z
N MET A 1 -5.23 -40.19 6.37
CA MET A 1 -4.84 -38.91 6.98
C MET A 1 -5.60 -37.80 6.30
N ALA A 2 -6.31 -36.96 7.08
CA ALA A 2 -7.12 -35.87 6.56
C ALA A 2 -6.22 -34.70 6.15
N ALA A 3 -6.39 -34.21 4.92
CA ALA A 3 -5.74 -33.00 4.44
C ALA A 3 -6.31 -31.80 5.22
N ALA A 4 -5.44 -31.01 5.84
CA ALA A 4 -5.83 -29.76 6.47
C ALA A 4 -6.39 -28.81 5.39
N PRO A 5 -7.53 -28.13 5.62
CA PRO A 5 -8.00 -27.10 4.70
C PRO A 5 -7.08 -25.89 4.84
N GLU A 6 -6.12 -25.77 3.93
CA GLU A 6 -5.32 -24.56 3.80
C GLU A 6 -6.29 -23.42 3.43
N ARG A 7 -6.62 -22.58 4.41
CA ARG A 7 -7.36 -21.32 4.20
C ARG A 7 -6.53 -20.50 3.22
N ARG A 8 -6.87 -20.59 1.93
CA ARG A 8 -6.52 -19.54 0.97
C ARG A 8 -7.07 -18.26 1.56
N LEU A 9 -6.19 -17.37 2.02
CA LEU A 9 -6.57 -15.98 2.17
C LEU A 9 -7.02 -15.57 0.77
N SER A 10 -8.33 -15.41 0.58
CA SER A 10 -8.83 -14.63 -0.52
C SER A 10 -8.19 -13.26 -0.35
N THR A 11 -7.13 -12.99 -1.11
CA THR A 11 -6.82 -11.63 -1.53
C THR A 11 -7.97 -11.20 -2.42
N ASP A 12 -9.12 -10.97 -1.79
CA ASP A 12 -10.18 -10.14 -2.31
C ASP A 12 -9.59 -8.73 -2.31
N HIS A 13 -8.74 -8.48 -3.30
CA HIS A 13 -8.29 -7.15 -3.62
C HIS A 13 -9.53 -6.40 -4.04
N PRO A 14 -9.73 -5.21 -3.46
CA PRO A 14 -11.00 -4.53 -3.62
C PRO A 14 -11.20 -4.22 -5.13
N ARG A 15 -12.48 -4.21 -5.58
CA ARG A 15 -12.91 -4.00 -6.98
C ARG A 15 -12.87 -2.54 -7.45
N LEU A 16 -11.89 -2.20 -8.31
CA LEU A 16 -11.89 -1.12 -9.32
C LEU A 16 -12.59 0.21 -8.95
N GLU A 17 -12.09 0.87 -7.91
CA GLU A 17 -12.00 2.35 -7.73
C GLU A 17 -11.07 2.63 -6.51
N GLN A 18 -10.14 1.71 -6.22
CA GLN A 18 -9.52 1.64 -4.90
C GLN A 18 -8.10 2.13 -4.85
N VAL A 19 -7.95 3.16 -4.05
CA VAL A 19 -6.81 3.31 -3.15
C VAL A 19 -6.88 2.18 -2.12
N SER A 20 -5.94 1.24 -2.18
CA SER A 20 -5.76 0.24 -1.11
C SER A 20 -4.62 0.67 -0.20
N THR A 21 -4.89 0.71 1.12
CA THR A 21 -3.91 1.10 2.13
C THR A 21 -3.54 -0.10 2.99
N ARG A 22 -2.24 -0.36 3.13
CA ARG A 22 -1.70 -1.38 4.04
C ARG A 22 -0.65 -0.81 4.98
N VAL A 23 -0.63 -1.27 6.23
CA VAL A 23 0.46 -0.98 7.17
C VAL A 23 1.52 -2.05 7.02
N VAL A 24 2.76 -1.66 6.71
CA VAL A 24 3.88 -2.59 6.55
C VAL A 24 5.11 -2.13 7.33
N PHE A 25 5.98 -3.08 7.63
CA PHE A 25 7.31 -2.84 8.17
C PHE A 25 8.28 -2.59 7.03
N VAL A 26 9.08 -1.52 7.10
CA VAL A 26 10.01 -1.16 6.03
C VAL A 26 11.42 -1.65 6.40
N GLY A 27 12.00 -2.53 5.58
CA GLY A 27 13.35 -3.09 5.80
C GLY A 27 14.50 -2.24 5.25
N SER A 28 14.23 -1.06 4.70
CA SER A 28 15.22 -0.12 4.16
C SER A 28 14.70 1.30 4.34
N PRO A 29 15.56 2.33 4.41
CA PRO A 29 15.10 3.70 4.49
C PRO A 29 14.28 3.99 3.22
N ALA A 30 12.99 4.26 3.41
CA ALA A 30 12.10 4.74 2.36
C ALA A 30 11.92 6.24 2.52
N THR A 31 11.59 6.96 1.47
CA THR A 31 11.25 8.38 1.59
C THR A 31 9.74 8.52 1.58
N CYS A 32 9.20 9.40 2.42
CA CYS A 32 7.79 9.71 2.38
C CYS A 32 7.47 10.50 1.10
N GLU A 33 6.59 9.96 0.28
CA GLU A 33 6.17 10.58 -1.00
C GLU A 33 5.45 11.91 -0.82
N ASN A 34 4.86 12.15 0.36
CA ASN A 34 4.15 13.40 0.65
C ASN A 34 5.08 14.53 1.11
N CYS A 35 5.99 14.24 2.05
CA CYS A 35 6.79 15.27 2.73
C CYS A 35 8.30 15.17 2.47
N GLY A 36 8.76 14.15 1.74
CA GLY A 36 10.18 13.95 1.41
C GLY A 36 11.07 13.50 2.56
N ARG A 37 10.50 13.21 3.75
CA ARG A 37 11.28 12.79 4.93
C ARG A 37 11.64 11.32 4.86
N GLU A 38 12.81 10.97 5.40
CA GLU A 38 13.19 9.57 5.55
C GLU A 38 12.26 8.87 6.55
N ILE A 39 11.84 7.67 6.15
CA ILE A 39 11.04 6.75 6.91
C ILE A 39 11.99 5.82 7.65
N GLU A 40 11.90 5.85 8.98
CA GLU A 40 12.78 5.05 9.83
C GLU A 40 12.70 3.56 9.48
N THR A 41 13.86 2.94 9.32
CA THR A 41 13.95 1.50 9.04
C THR A 41 13.41 0.73 10.23
N GLY A 42 12.44 -0.13 9.96
CA GLY A 42 11.75 -0.91 10.98
C GLY A 42 10.61 -0.19 11.70
N SER A 43 10.24 1.00 11.26
CA SER A 43 8.98 1.60 11.68
C SER A 43 7.80 1.10 10.82
N ARG A 44 6.59 1.17 11.38
CA ARG A 44 5.34 0.76 10.72
C ARG A 44 4.78 1.93 9.92
N HIS A 45 4.66 1.78 8.61
CA HIS A 45 4.24 2.85 7.71
C HIS A 45 3.14 2.41 6.77
N LYS A 46 2.42 3.39 6.21
CA LYS A 46 1.32 3.13 5.31
C LYS A 46 1.83 3.11 3.87
N ARG A 47 1.59 1.99 3.20
CA ARG A 47 1.80 1.85 1.77
C ARG A 47 0.47 1.94 1.04
N LEU A 48 0.46 2.76 0.01
CA LEU A 48 -0.66 2.95 -0.89
C LEU A 48 -0.39 2.25 -2.20
N LEU A 49 -1.40 1.60 -2.76
CA LEU A 49 -1.37 1.09 -4.12
C LEU A 49 -2.46 1.80 -4.93
N PHE A 50 -2.06 2.52 -5.99
CA PHE A 50 -2.98 3.17 -6.94
C PHE A 50 -2.99 2.43 -8.27
N ARG A 51 -4.16 2.39 -8.93
CA ARG A 51 -4.27 1.92 -10.31
C ARG A 51 -3.98 3.07 -11.27
N THR A 52 -3.00 2.90 -12.15
CA THR A 52 -2.53 3.97 -13.04
C THR A 52 -3.17 4.02 -14.43
N ASP A 53 -3.90 2.99 -14.89
CA ASP A 53 -4.52 3.01 -16.24
C ASP A 53 -5.90 2.32 -16.32
N ALA A 54 -6.73 2.80 -17.26
CA ALA A 54 -8.04 2.24 -17.60
C ALA A 54 -7.96 1.05 -18.56
N SER A 55 -6.79 0.79 -19.16
CA SER A 55 -6.55 -0.37 -20.00
C SER A 55 -6.67 -1.68 -19.22
N THR A 56 -6.89 -2.75 -19.96
CA THR A 56 -7.05 -4.13 -19.45
C THR A 56 -5.84 -4.64 -18.65
N ILE A 57 -4.71 -3.93 -18.69
CA ILE A 57 -3.53 -4.19 -17.88
C ILE A 57 -3.65 -3.36 -16.60
N SER A 58 -4.03 -4.02 -15.50
CA SER A 58 -4.10 -3.37 -14.18
C SER A 58 -2.69 -3.17 -13.63
N THR A 59 -2.11 -1.99 -13.85
CA THR A 59 -0.83 -1.60 -13.25
C THR A 59 -1.08 -0.90 -11.90
N PHE A 60 -0.37 -1.35 -10.86
CA PHE A 60 -0.43 -0.74 -9.53
C PHE A 60 0.90 -0.01 -9.25
N GLU A 61 0.82 1.25 -8.81
CA GLU A 61 1.96 2.03 -8.31
C GLU A 61 1.94 2.05 -6.78
N GLU A 62 3.08 1.74 -6.16
CA GLU A 62 3.24 1.68 -4.71
C GLU A 62 3.90 2.94 -4.15
N PHE A 63 3.28 3.56 -3.15
CA PHE A 63 3.79 4.76 -2.48
C PHE A 63 3.94 4.52 -0.98
N ALA A 64 4.95 5.15 -0.35
CA ALA A 64 5.17 5.08 1.09
C ALA A 64 4.91 6.43 1.77
N THR A 65 4.22 6.40 2.91
CA THR A 65 3.93 7.60 3.71
C THR A 65 4.34 7.41 5.16
N CYS A 66 4.96 8.42 5.76
CA CYS A 66 5.53 8.31 7.11
C CYS A 66 4.46 8.21 8.21
N ASP A 67 3.26 8.74 7.99
CA ASP A 67 2.19 8.75 8.99
C ASP A 67 0.80 8.90 8.33
N THR A 68 -0.26 8.86 9.15
CA THR A 68 -1.64 8.96 8.66
C THR A 68 -1.97 10.35 8.09
N ALA A 69 -1.44 11.44 8.63
CA ALA A 69 -1.72 12.77 8.10
C ALA A 69 -1.05 12.97 6.73
N CYS A 70 0.19 12.48 6.57
CA CYS A 70 0.86 12.44 5.27
C CYS A 70 0.13 11.55 4.27
N LEU A 71 -0.42 10.43 4.72
CA LEU A 71 -1.27 9.57 3.90
C LEU A 71 -2.51 10.34 3.40
N GLU A 72 -3.29 10.90 4.31
CA GLU A 72 -4.56 11.57 3.98
C GLU A 72 -4.31 12.76 3.03
N SER A 73 -3.26 13.53 3.29
CA SER A 73 -2.85 14.64 2.42
C SER A 73 -2.46 14.17 1.02
N PHE A 74 -1.69 13.08 0.92
CA PHE A 74 -1.27 12.53 -0.36
C PHE A 74 -2.46 12.03 -1.19
N VAL A 75 -3.41 11.35 -0.55
CA VAL A 75 -4.63 10.86 -1.21
C VAL A 75 -5.51 12.02 -1.65
N ALA A 76 -5.63 13.09 -0.86
CA ALA A 76 -6.43 14.27 -1.21
C ALA A 76 -5.87 15.07 -2.39
N THR A 77 -4.60 14.90 -2.74
CA THR A 77 -3.90 15.64 -3.80
C THR A 77 -3.79 14.87 -5.12
N ARG A 78 -4.21 13.59 -5.15
CA ARG A 78 -4.04 12.66 -6.28
C ARG A 78 -5.29 12.51 -7.13
#